data_AF-A0A812Z9Q0-F1
#
_entry.id   AF-A0A812Z9Q0-F1
#
_cell.length_a   1.000
_cell.length_b   1.000
_cell.length_c   1.000
_cell.angle_alpha   90.00
_cell.angle_beta   90.00
_cell.angle_gamma   90.00
#
_symmetry.space_group_name_H-M   'P 1'
#
loop_
_entity.id
_entity.type
_entity.pdbx_description
1 polymer ?
#
loop_
_entity_poly.entity_id
_entity_poly.type
_entity_poly.pdbx_seq_one_letter_code
_entity_poly.pdbx_strand_id
1 'polypeptide(L)'
;MPAPPVPVLLISEDREDAIGRVLAATYPSGALLGDNSVIRPSPPDALHRYRSLVNQIHPERCVDPRAEQAFVRASQAFDVLCEMDSEPDNSPDSAAWEACISQPANMASCSGRWWGVSTVADLDRCLEFRSVAMDILFKLTARADETRIRLLEKLIRDGEKICEHLDRQQQIPRHRLWPVKARAKYQGANAAVLRYLDVLCHLRSVHCFCQLRNRHFHHSVELLAASPLADMEGLLAKALAPEAVREPEPMLHVKRMADEAGLDPLDEYMAAIDIAAKEAICAAVPQNLPDTGKAETRLCQEASKETQSFAERPNGPSETLHRTAEAAGAEERVAESAGKAAAEKADAGA
;
A
#
# COMPACT_ATOMS: atom_id res chain seq x y z
N MET A 1 38.35 21.14 -1.35
CA MET A 1 37.69 19.83 -1.37
C MET A 1 37.06 19.64 -2.75
N PRO A 2 37.37 18.57 -3.49
CA PRO A 2 36.70 18.29 -4.75
C PRO A 2 35.21 18.00 -4.48
N ALA A 3 34.34 18.55 -5.33
CA ALA A 3 32.90 18.28 -5.26
C ALA A 3 32.63 16.78 -5.43
N PRO A 4 31.64 16.21 -4.73
CA PRO A 4 31.24 14.82 -4.97
C PRO A 4 30.81 14.66 -6.43
N PRO A 5 31.16 13.53 -7.09
CA PRO A 5 30.75 13.30 -8.47
C PRO A 5 29.22 13.28 -8.53
N VAL A 6 28.68 14.13 -9.40
CA VAL A 6 27.25 14.18 -9.71
C VAL A 6 26.83 12.79 -10.23
N PRO A 7 25.77 12.16 -9.69
CA PRO A 7 25.30 10.88 -10.21
C PRO A 7 25.00 11.01 -11.71
N VAL A 8 25.61 10.16 -12.51
CA VAL A 8 25.38 10.10 -13.97
C VAL A 8 23.90 9.83 -14.19
N LEU A 9 23.18 10.85 -14.67
CA LEU A 9 21.81 10.72 -15.17
C LEU A 9 21.89 9.93 -16.48
N LEU A 10 21.35 8.71 -16.48
CA LEU A 10 21.33 7.79 -17.61
C LEU A 10 20.67 8.47 -18.83
N ILE A 11 21.39 8.50 -19.95
CA ILE A 11 20.92 9.06 -21.22
C ILE A 11 20.11 7.96 -21.94
N SER A 12 19.16 8.32 -22.81
CA SER A 12 18.24 7.37 -23.45
C SER A 12 18.89 6.26 -24.31
N GLU A 13 20.20 6.35 -24.60
CA GLU A 13 21.00 5.28 -25.23
C GLU A 13 21.48 4.20 -24.22
N ASP A 14 21.28 4.41 -22.91
CA ASP A 14 21.64 3.49 -21.81
C ASP A 14 20.54 2.45 -21.46
N ARG A 15 19.46 2.32 -22.24
CA ARG A 15 18.35 1.42 -21.87
C ARG A 15 18.72 -0.06 -21.92
N GLU A 16 19.43 -0.49 -22.98
CA GLU A 16 19.96 -1.86 -23.07
C GLU A 16 21.03 -2.11 -21.99
N ASP A 17 21.80 -1.08 -21.66
CA ASP A 17 22.77 -1.10 -20.55
C ASP A 17 22.07 -1.27 -19.19
N ALA A 18 20.92 -0.61 -18.96
CA ALA A 18 20.17 -0.75 -17.71
C ALA A 18 19.67 -2.18 -17.47
N ILE A 19 19.05 -2.82 -18.49
CA ILE A 19 18.60 -4.22 -18.38
C ILE A 19 19.79 -5.15 -18.15
N GLY A 20 20.86 -4.99 -18.94
CA GLY A 20 22.09 -5.77 -18.80
C GLY A 20 22.70 -5.65 -17.41
N ARG A 21 22.85 -4.43 -16.90
CA ARG A 21 23.38 -4.15 -15.55
C ARG A 21 22.53 -4.75 -14.45
N VAL A 22 21.20 -4.55 -14.49
CA VAL A 22 20.29 -5.12 -13.49
C VAL A 22 20.43 -6.63 -13.42
N LEU A 23 20.45 -7.30 -14.57
CA LEU A 23 20.52 -8.76 -14.66
C LEU A 23 21.90 -9.31 -14.32
N ALA A 24 22.96 -8.59 -14.67
CA ALA A 24 24.34 -8.96 -14.36
C ALA A 24 24.71 -8.72 -12.89
N ALA A 25 24.04 -7.79 -12.21
CA ALA A 25 24.34 -7.43 -10.83
C ALA A 25 24.18 -8.64 -9.91
N THR A 26 25.26 -9.09 -9.29
CA THR A 26 25.26 -10.24 -8.35
C THR A 26 24.32 -10.03 -7.16
N TYR A 27 24.07 -8.77 -6.80
CA TYR A 27 23.49 -8.36 -5.54
C TYR A 27 22.28 -7.43 -5.72
N PRO A 28 21.32 -7.42 -4.76
CA PRO A 28 20.19 -6.49 -4.75
C PRO A 28 20.62 -5.02 -4.92
N SER A 29 21.56 -4.55 -4.11
CA SER A 29 22.05 -3.18 -4.19
C SER A 29 22.67 -2.86 -5.55
N GLY A 30 23.42 -3.79 -6.14
CA GLY A 30 23.99 -3.63 -7.48
C GLY A 30 22.92 -3.48 -8.56
N ALA A 31 21.82 -4.22 -8.44
CA ALA A 31 20.71 -4.14 -9.38
C ALA A 31 20.03 -2.75 -9.38
N LEU A 32 19.99 -2.08 -8.22
CA LEU A 32 19.38 -0.74 -8.12
C LEU A 32 20.39 0.41 -8.29
N LEU A 33 21.61 0.23 -7.80
CA LEU A 33 22.60 1.30 -7.62
C LEU A 33 23.78 1.21 -8.59
N GLY A 34 23.93 0.09 -9.30
CA GLY A 34 25.10 -0.27 -10.08
C GLY A 34 26.24 -0.85 -9.24
N ASP A 35 27.19 -1.51 -9.90
CA ASP A 35 28.25 -2.30 -9.26
C ASP A 35 29.27 -1.48 -8.44
N ASN A 36 29.23 -0.15 -8.54
CA ASN A 36 30.20 0.75 -7.89
C ASN A 36 29.65 1.46 -6.64
N SER A 37 28.41 1.20 -6.21
CA SER A 37 27.83 1.92 -5.08
C SER A 37 28.18 1.24 -3.75
N VAL A 38 29.31 1.64 -3.16
CA VAL A 38 29.67 1.25 -1.78
C VAL A 38 28.78 1.96 -0.74
N ILE A 39 28.23 3.12 -1.11
CA ILE A 39 27.44 3.97 -0.22
C ILE A 39 25.97 3.56 -0.27
N ARG A 40 25.38 3.28 0.90
CA ARG A 40 23.93 3.09 1.06
C ARG A 40 23.20 4.40 0.73
N PRO A 41 22.27 4.41 -0.25
CA PRO A 41 21.47 5.59 -0.54
C PRO A 41 20.54 5.90 0.63
N SER A 42 20.16 7.17 0.78
CA SER A 42 19.06 7.50 1.67
C SER A 42 17.73 6.91 1.15
N PRO A 43 16.71 6.68 1.99
CA PRO A 43 15.43 6.14 1.53
C PRO A 43 14.78 6.98 0.39
N PRO A 44 14.80 8.34 0.43
CA PRO A 44 14.36 9.16 -0.70
C PRO A 44 15.17 8.95 -1.97
N ASP A 45 16.50 8.83 -1.87
CA ASP A 45 17.36 8.59 -3.03
C ASP A 45 17.13 7.20 -3.64
N ALA A 46 16.94 6.18 -2.79
CA ALA A 46 16.62 4.82 -3.23
C ALA A 46 15.30 4.80 -4.00
N LEU A 47 14.26 5.48 -3.50
CA LEU A 47 12.97 5.61 -4.18
C LEU A 47 13.11 6.31 -5.53
N HIS A 48 13.86 7.41 -5.59
CA HIS A 48 14.08 8.16 -6.83
C HIS A 48 14.81 7.32 -7.88
N ARG A 49 15.87 6.61 -7.48
CA ARG A 49 16.63 5.70 -8.35
C ARG A 49 15.76 4.55 -8.84
N TYR A 50 14.98 3.94 -7.96
CA TYR A 50 14.03 2.90 -8.33
C TYR A 50 13.03 3.40 -9.37
N ARG A 51 12.41 4.56 -9.13
CA ARG A 51 11.47 5.18 -10.07
C ARG A 51 12.10 5.42 -11.45
N SER A 52 13.32 5.96 -11.47
CA SER A 52 14.05 6.19 -12.72
C SER A 52 14.35 4.88 -13.47
N LEU A 53 14.72 3.83 -12.74
CA LEU A 53 15.04 2.52 -13.30
C LEU A 53 13.80 1.83 -13.87
N VAL A 54 12.71 1.72 -13.09
CA VAL A 54 11.46 1.08 -13.56
C VAL A 54 10.87 1.81 -14.76
N ASN A 55 11.02 3.14 -14.85
CA ASN A 55 10.58 3.90 -16.01
C ASN A 55 11.27 3.45 -17.32
N GLN A 56 12.47 2.86 -17.22
CA GLN A 56 13.25 2.36 -18.36
C GLN A 56 12.99 0.88 -18.65
N ILE A 57 12.78 0.06 -17.62
CA ILE A 57 12.75 -1.40 -17.74
C ILE A 57 11.37 -2.03 -17.55
N HIS A 58 10.31 -1.25 -17.30
CA HIS A 58 8.96 -1.81 -17.13
C HIS A 58 8.48 -2.50 -18.42
N PRO A 59 7.88 -3.72 -18.36
CA PRO A 59 7.47 -4.49 -19.55
C PRO A 59 6.49 -3.76 -20.47
N GLU A 60 5.60 -2.93 -19.93
CA GLU A 60 4.69 -2.10 -20.75
C GLU A 60 5.40 -0.96 -21.51
N ARG A 61 6.60 -0.56 -21.08
CA ARG A 61 7.38 0.55 -21.67
C ARG A 61 8.59 0.08 -22.46
N CYS A 62 9.01 -1.18 -22.27
CA CYS A 62 10.21 -1.74 -22.84
C CYS A 62 9.91 -3.04 -23.59
N VAL A 63 10.22 -3.07 -24.88
CA VAL A 63 9.96 -4.21 -25.77
C VAL A 63 11.05 -5.30 -25.69
N ASP A 64 12.12 -5.09 -24.93
CA ASP A 64 13.17 -6.10 -24.74
C ASP A 64 12.57 -7.31 -23.99
N PRO A 65 12.75 -8.56 -24.50
CA PRO A 65 12.18 -9.75 -23.87
C PRO A 65 12.70 -10.02 -22.44
N ARG A 66 13.81 -9.39 -22.04
CA ARG A 66 14.39 -9.50 -20.70
C ARG A 66 13.88 -8.44 -19.73
N ALA A 67 13.08 -7.47 -20.20
CA ALA A 67 12.56 -6.36 -19.40
C ALA A 67 11.78 -6.85 -18.18
N GLU A 68 10.94 -7.87 -18.32
CA GLU A 68 10.18 -8.47 -17.21
C GLU A 68 11.10 -9.01 -16.11
N GLN A 69 12.11 -9.79 -16.49
CA GLN A 69 13.07 -10.34 -15.53
C GLN A 69 13.87 -9.23 -14.83
N ALA A 70 14.30 -8.21 -15.58
CA ALA A 70 15.02 -7.08 -15.02
C ALA A 70 14.13 -6.26 -14.07
N PHE A 71 12.89 -5.99 -14.45
CA PHE A 71 11.91 -5.31 -13.61
C PHE A 71 11.71 -6.06 -12.29
N VAL A 72 11.42 -7.37 -12.34
CA VAL A 72 11.25 -8.21 -11.15
C VAL A 72 12.46 -8.13 -10.23
N ARG A 73 13.68 -8.16 -10.79
CA ARG A 73 14.94 -8.08 -10.04
C ARG A 73 15.18 -6.71 -9.42
N ALA A 74 14.92 -5.63 -10.16
CA ALA A 74 15.02 -4.26 -9.66
C ALA A 74 14.02 -4.00 -8.53
N SER A 75 12.80 -4.52 -8.65
CA SER A 75 11.81 -4.37 -7.59
C SER A 75 12.19 -5.16 -6.35
N GLN A 76 12.61 -6.42 -6.48
CA GLN A 76 13.19 -7.17 -5.34
C GLN A 76 14.30 -6.40 -4.64
N ALA A 77 15.20 -5.82 -5.43
CA ALA A 77 16.29 -5.03 -4.91
C ALA A 77 15.80 -3.85 -4.09
N PHE A 78 14.83 -3.10 -4.61
CA PHE A 78 14.24 -1.98 -3.89
C PHE A 78 13.61 -2.41 -2.56
N ASP A 79 12.99 -3.58 -2.52
CA ASP A 79 12.31 -4.03 -1.31
C ASP A 79 13.20 -4.61 -0.24
N VAL A 80 14.31 -5.23 -0.63
CA VAL A 80 15.39 -5.53 0.30
C VAL A 80 15.88 -4.23 0.95
N LEU A 81 16.07 -3.15 0.18
CA LEU A 81 16.46 -1.86 0.76
C LEU A 81 15.40 -1.31 1.72
N CYS A 82 14.12 -1.37 1.35
CA CYS A 82 13.02 -0.93 2.21
C CYS A 82 12.95 -1.76 3.51
N GLU A 83 13.19 -3.06 3.43
CA GLU A 83 13.27 -3.95 4.59
C GLU A 83 14.41 -3.55 5.52
N MET A 84 15.62 -3.42 4.98
CA MET A 84 16.79 -2.97 5.73
C MET A 84 16.61 -1.58 6.37
N ASP A 85 15.88 -0.69 5.71
CA ASP A 85 15.54 0.64 6.23
C ASP A 85 14.55 0.59 7.42
N SER A 86 13.74 -0.47 7.48
CA SER A 86 12.65 -0.63 8.46
C SER A 86 13.01 -1.48 9.69
N GLU A 87 14.13 -2.18 9.67
CA GLU A 87 14.53 -3.10 10.74
C GLU A 87 14.96 -2.35 12.02
N PRO A 88 14.49 -2.80 13.19
CA PRO A 88 14.74 -2.14 14.46
C PRO A 88 16.20 -2.22 14.92
N ASP A 89 16.94 -3.25 14.49
CA ASP A 89 18.30 -3.54 14.94
C ASP A 89 19.40 -3.06 13.98
N ASN A 90 19.01 -2.35 12.91
CA ASN A 90 19.99 -1.83 11.95
C ASN A 90 20.73 -0.62 12.52
N SER A 91 21.81 -0.94 13.24
CA SER A 91 22.98 -0.08 13.35
C SER A 91 23.36 0.39 11.94
N PRO A 92 23.73 1.67 11.73
CA PRO A 92 24.30 2.16 10.47
C PRO A 92 25.67 1.52 10.14
N ASP A 93 26.08 0.47 10.85
CA ASP A 93 27.31 -0.27 10.60
C ASP A 93 27.37 -0.77 9.15
N SER A 94 28.40 -0.31 8.46
CA SER A 94 28.79 -0.74 7.11
C SER A 94 28.82 -2.26 6.97
N ALA A 95 29.12 -2.99 8.06
CA ALA A 95 29.19 -4.45 8.06
C ALA A 95 27.84 -5.14 7.83
N ALA A 96 26.72 -4.61 8.36
CA ALA A 96 25.39 -5.18 8.13
C ALA A 96 24.92 -4.92 6.69
N TRP A 97 25.23 -3.72 6.18
CA TRP A 97 25.05 -3.37 4.78
C TRP A 97 25.87 -4.29 3.86
N GLU A 98 27.18 -4.42 4.11
CA GLU A 98 28.10 -5.28 3.36
C GLU A 98 27.69 -6.76 3.38
N ALA A 99 27.25 -7.28 4.54
CA ALA A 99 26.78 -8.65 4.65
C ALA A 99 25.48 -8.89 3.87
N CYS A 100 24.53 -7.95 3.91
CA CYS A 100 23.26 -8.06 3.20
C CYS A 100 23.44 -7.91 1.69
N ILE A 101 24.26 -6.94 1.25
CA ILE A 101 24.57 -6.78 -0.17
C ILE A 101 25.43 -7.92 -0.69
N SER A 102 26.23 -8.62 0.12
CA SER A 102 27.10 -9.71 -0.37
C SER A 102 26.37 -11.05 -0.52
N GLN A 103 25.11 -11.16 -0.09
CA GLN A 103 24.34 -12.39 -0.25
C GLN A 103 23.61 -12.40 -1.61
N PRO A 104 23.71 -13.51 -2.38
CA PRO A 104 22.82 -13.71 -3.52
C PRO A 104 21.39 -13.71 -2.97
N ALA A 105 20.54 -12.82 -3.50
CA ALA A 105 19.16 -12.76 -3.07
C ALA A 105 18.51 -14.13 -3.24
N ASN A 106 18.02 -14.73 -2.15
CA ASN A 106 17.13 -15.88 -2.27
C ASN A 106 15.79 -15.37 -2.80
N MET A 107 15.70 -15.22 -4.12
CA MET A 107 14.55 -14.60 -4.80
C MET A 107 13.23 -15.33 -4.58
N ALA A 108 13.28 -16.55 -4.03
CA ALA A 108 12.12 -17.37 -3.69
C ALA A 108 11.41 -16.96 -2.40
N SER A 109 12.05 -16.21 -1.49
CA SER A 109 11.44 -15.82 -0.20
C SER A 109 10.53 -14.59 -0.27
N CYS A 110 10.48 -13.92 -1.42
CA CYS A 110 9.79 -12.64 -1.57
C CYS A 110 8.29 -12.80 -1.92
N SER A 111 7.57 -13.69 -1.24
CA SER A 111 6.10 -13.77 -1.34
C SER A 111 5.48 -12.58 -0.60
N GLY A 112 4.64 -11.79 -1.28
CA GLY A 112 3.84 -10.72 -0.65
C GLY A 112 4.08 -9.28 -1.15
N ARG A 113 4.95 -9.11 -2.13
CA ARG A 113 5.38 -7.83 -2.72
C ARG A 113 4.27 -6.77 -2.91
N TRP A 114 4.39 -5.62 -2.24
CA TRP A 114 3.46 -4.47 -2.44
C TRP A 114 3.55 -3.85 -3.85
N TRP A 115 4.59 -4.19 -4.62
CA TRP A 115 4.80 -3.79 -6.01
C TRP A 115 4.34 -4.87 -7.02
N GLY A 116 3.55 -5.86 -6.58
CA GLY A 116 2.85 -6.81 -7.46
C GLY A 116 1.72 -6.15 -8.27
N VAL A 117 1.96 -4.96 -8.80
CA VAL A 117 1.02 -4.17 -9.57
C VAL A 117 0.98 -4.65 -11.01
N SER A 118 -0.21 -4.67 -11.60
CA SER A 118 -0.42 -5.22 -12.95
C SER A 118 -0.04 -4.25 -14.07
N THR A 119 -0.06 -2.94 -13.80
CA THR A 119 0.17 -1.90 -14.80
C THR A 119 1.21 -0.87 -14.33
N VAL A 120 1.83 -0.17 -15.29
CA VAL A 120 2.76 0.90 -14.98
C VAL A 120 2.06 2.09 -14.29
N ALA A 121 0.77 2.30 -14.60
CA ALA A 121 -0.03 3.33 -13.97
C ALA A 121 -0.32 3.02 -12.49
N ASP A 122 -0.53 1.76 -12.14
CA ASP A 122 -0.63 1.33 -10.74
C ASP A 122 0.71 1.51 -10.01
N LEU A 123 1.83 1.16 -10.67
CA LEU A 123 3.16 1.35 -10.11
C LEU A 123 3.45 2.82 -9.80
N ASP A 124 3.22 3.71 -10.77
CA ASP A 124 3.45 5.14 -10.63
C ASP A 124 2.64 5.73 -9.46
N ARG A 125 1.38 5.31 -9.32
CA ARG A 125 0.52 5.72 -8.20
C ARG A 125 1.05 5.22 -6.85
N CYS A 126 1.54 3.98 -6.78
CA CYS A 126 2.12 3.44 -5.56
C CYS A 126 3.42 4.17 -5.17
N LEU A 127 4.28 4.48 -6.14
CA LEU A 127 5.52 5.22 -5.91
C LEU A 127 5.28 6.67 -5.51
N GLU A 128 4.29 7.32 -6.12
CA GLU A 128 3.87 8.67 -5.74
C GLU A 128 3.31 8.69 -4.31
N PHE A 129 2.41 7.76 -3.99
CA PHE A 129 1.90 7.58 -2.64
C PHE A 129 3.04 7.42 -1.62
N ARG A 130 3.99 6.51 -1.90
CA ARG A 130 5.13 6.25 -1.01
C ARG A 130 5.97 7.51 -0.81
N SER A 131 6.26 8.25 -1.89
CA SER A 131 7.02 9.50 -1.82
C SER A 131 6.35 10.54 -0.93
N VAL A 132 5.06 10.81 -1.17
CA VAL A 132 4.29 11.82 -0.43
C VAL A 132 4.14 11.42 1.04
N ALA A 133 3.77 10.16 1.31
CA ALA A 133 3.64 9.64 2.67
C ALA A 133 4.96 9.74 3.44
N MET A 134 6.08 9.46 2.76
CA MET A 134 7.41 9.50 3.36
C MET A 134 7.79 10.91 3.78
N ASP A 135 7.64 11.88 2.89
CA ASP A 135 7.93 13.28 3.19
C ASP A 135 7.08 13.80 4.36
N ILE A 136 5.79 13.47 4.37
CA ILE A 136 4.86 13.85 5.45
C ILE A 136 5.27 13.19 6.77
N LEU A 137 5.51 11.88 6.78
CA LEU A 137 5.84 11.16 8.00
C LEU A 137 7.16 11.66 8.58
N PHE A 138 8.22 11.80 7.78
CA PHE A 138 9.48 12.38 8.24
C PHE A 138 9.31 13.80 8.78
N LYS A 139 8.49 14.64 8.12
CA LYS A 139 8.16 15.98 8.63
C LYS A 139 7.46 15.92 10.00
N LEU A 140 6.46 15.05 10.15
CA LEU A 140 5.69 14.91 11.39
C LEU A 140 6.52 14.29 12.53
N THR A 141 7.54 13.49 12.21
CA THR A 141 8.38 12.80 13.19
C THR A 141 9.75 13.41 13.41
N ALA A 142 10.17 14.43 12.64
CA ALA A 142 11.48 15.09 12.77
C ALA A 142 11.79 15.59 14.20
N ARG A 143 10.75 15.91 14.97
CA ARG A 143 10.83 16.29 16.40
C ARG A 143 9.79 15.53 17.23
N ALA A 144 9.52 14.28 16.88
CA ALA A 144 8.59 13.45 17.65
C ALA A 144 9.09 13.28 19.08
N ASP A 145 8.19 13.49 20.04
CA ASP A 145 8.39 13.04 21.41
C ASP A 145 8.11 11.53 21.51
N GLU A 146 8.46 10.97 22.67
CA GLU A 146 8.21 9.56 23.00
C GLU A 146 6.73 9.17 22.83
N THR A 147 5.79 10.09 23.11
CA THR A 147 4.36 9.85 22.93
C THR A 147 4.00 9.64 21.47
N ARG A 148 4.47 10.51 20.57
CA ARG A 148 4.20 10.37 19.13
C ARG A 148 4.86 9.12 18.55
N ILE A 149 6.05 8.76 19.01
CA ILE A 149 6.71 7.50 18.61
C ILE A 149 5.85 6.30 19.04
N ARG A 150 5.34 6.27 20.28
CA ARG A 150 4.44 5.20 20.75
C ARG A 150 3.13 5.12 19.97
N LEU A 151 2.56 6.27 19.56
CA LEU A 151 1.38 6.30 18.70
C LEU A 151 1.69 5.72 17.32
N LEU A 152 2.83 6.08 16.72
CA LEU A 152 3.29 5.48 15.47
C LEU A 152 3.48 3.97 15.60
N GLU A 153 4.12 3.50 16.66
CA GLU A 153 4.26 2.06 16.93
C GLU A 153 2.92 1.34 17.09
N LYS A 154 1.92 2.00 17.71
CA LYS A 154 0.54 1.48 17.80
C LYS A 154 -0.07 1.34 16.40
N LEU A 155 0.01 2.39 15.58
CA LEU A 155 -0.47 2.36 14.19
C LEU A 155 0.20 1.26 13.38
N ILE A 156 1.51 1.04 13.56
CA ILE A 156 2.20 -0.06 12.90
C ILE A 156 1.62 -1.41 13.36
N ARG A 157 1.52 -1.66 14.67
CA ARG A 157 0.97 -2.92 15.20
C ARG A 157 -0.44 -3.20 14.68
N ASP A 158 -1.29 -2.17 14.66
CA ASP A 158 -2.66 -2.30 14.17
C ASP A 158 -2.65 -2.60 12.66
N GLY A 159 -1.82 -1.91 11.88
CA GLY A 159 -1.69 -2.14 10.45
C GLY A 159 -1.14 -3.52 10.10
N GLU A 160 -0.16 -4.03 10.86
CA GLU A 160 0.39 -5.38 10.67
C GLU A 160 -0.65 -6.48 10.93
N LYS A 161 -1.49 -6.32 11.96
CA LYS A 161 -2.62 -7.24 12.22
C LYS A 161 -3.64 -7.21 11.07
N ILE A 162 -3.93 -6.03 10.54
CA ILE A 162 -4.82 -5.88 9.39
C ILE A 162 -4.21 -6.57 8.17
N CYS A 163 -2.90 -6.40 7.90
CA CYS A 163 -2.21 -7.14 6.84
C CYS A 163 -2.36 -8.65 7.03
N GLU A 164 -2.08 -9.18 8.23
CA GLU A 164 -2.24 -10.61 8.52
C GLU A 164 -3.66 -11.11 8.26
N HIS A 165 -4.67 -10.35 8.69
CA HIS A 165 -6.07 -10.72 8.48
C HIS A 165 -6.43 -10.76 7.00
N LEU A 166 -6.12 -9.67 6.26
CA LEU A 166 -6.48 -9.54 4.85
C LEU A 166 -5.70 -10.53 3.98
N ASP A 167 -4.41 -10.76 4.28
CA ASP A 167 -3.61 -11.79 3.60
C ASP A 167 -4.21 -13.19 3.80
N ARG A 168 -4.59 -13.55 5.03
CA ARG A 168 -5.25 -14.84 5.31
C ARG A 168 -6.56 -14.99 4.55
N GLN A 169 -7.40 -13.95 4.53
CA GLN A 169 -8.68 -13.96 3.79
C GLN A 169 -8.48 -14.20 2.29
N GLN A 170 -7.40 -13.66 1.72
CA GLN A 170 -7.06 -13.80 0.30
C GLN A 170 -6.15 -15.00 0.01
N GLN A 171 -5.85 -15.84 1.01
CA GLN A 171 -4.91 -16.96 0.92
C GLN A 171 -3.51 -16.55 0.44
N ILE A 172 -3.12 -15.30 0.73
CA ILE A 172 -1.77 -14.80 0.46
C ILE A 172 -0.83 -15.42 1.51
N PRO A 173 0.33 -15.96 1.09
CA PRO A 173 1.33 -16.48 2.02
C PRO A 173 1.77 -15.43 3.03
N ARG A 174 2.25 -15.88 4.19
CA ARG A 174 2.70 -15.02 5.28
C ARG A 174 3.65 -13.92 4.79
N HIS A 175 3.26 -12.66 4.93
CA HIS A 175 4.07 -11.50 4.58
C HIS A 175 5.05 -11.14 5.70
N ARG A 176 6.21 -10.55 5.37
CA ARG A 176 7.15 -9.93 6.35
C ARG A 176 6.54 -8.78 7.18
N LEU A 177 5.35 -8.33 6.78
CA LEU A 177 4.59 -7.26 7.43
C LEU A 177 3.60 -7.83 8.45
N TRP A 178 3.52 -9.15 8.61
CA TRP A 178 2.75 -9.75 9.70
C TRP A 178 3.39 -9.47 11.05
N PRO A 179 2.61 -9.50 12.15
CA PRO A 179 3.15 -9.36 13.50
C PRO A 179 4.23 -10.42 13.79
N VAL A 180 5.37 -9.97 14.31
CA VAL A 180 6.46 -10.83 14.78
C VAL A 180 6.27 -11.09 16.28
N LYS A 181 6.35 -12.35 16.70
CA LYS A 181 6.08 -12.78 18.10
C LYS A 181 7.01 -12.12 19.13
N ALA A 182 8.25 -11.84 18.75
CA ALA A 182 9.24 -11.15 19.58
C ALA A 182 9.80 -9.97 18.78
N ARG A 183 9.31 -8.77 19.04
CA ARG A 183 9.79 -7.58 18.33
C ARG A 183 10.75 -6.79 19.24
N ALA A 184 11.94 -6.51 18.73
CA ALA A 184 12.76 -5.44 19.27
C ALA A 184 12.01 -4.10 19.10
N LYS A 185 12.16 -3.19 20.05
CA LYS A 185 11.67 -1.82 19.89
C LYS A 185 12.41 -1.16 18.74
N TYR A 186 11.73 -0.32 17.95
CA TYR A 186 12.41 0.41 16.89
C TYR A 186 13.44 1.35 17.49
N GLN A 187 14.66 1.29 16.95
CA GLN A 187 15.72 2.23 17.32
C GLN A 187 15.49 3.55 16.58
N GLY A 188 14.57 4.37 17.10
CA GLY A 188 14.31 5.72 16.64
C GLY A 188 13.14 5.87 15.68
N ALA A 189 12.75 7.13 15.45
CA ALA A 189 11.56 7.49 14.69
C ALA A 189 11.66 7.12 13.20
N ASN A 190 12.86 7.16 12.61
CA ASN A 190 13.05 6.92 11.18
C ASN A 190 12.73 5.47 10.78
N ALA A 191 13.23 4.49 11.53
CA ALA A 191 12.93 3.07 11.28
C ALA A 191 11.42 2.78 11.43
N ALA A 192 10.77 3.37 12.46
CA ALA A 192 9.33 3.26 12.64
C ALA A 192 8.55 3.89 11.48
N VAL A 193 8.97 5.06 10.97
CA VAL A 193 8.37 5.70 9.79
C VAL A 193 8.48 4.80 8.57
N LEU A 194 9.67 4.27 8.30
CA LEU A 194 9.92 3.42 7.14
C LEU A 194 9.13 2.11 7.20
N ARG A 195 9.02 1.51 8.39
CA ARG A 195 8.14 0.35 8.59
C ARG A 195 6.66 0.70 8.41
N TYR A 196 6.21 1.86 8.90
CA TYR A 196 4.83 2.28 8.73
C TYR A 196 4.50 2.56 7.27
N LEU A 197 5.44 3.13 6.51
CA LEU A 197 5.32 3.32 5.06
C LEU A 197 5.12 2.00 4.33
N ASP A 198 5.90 0.97 4.66
CA ASP A 198 5.75 -0.36 4.05
C ASP A 198 4.36 -0.96 4.33
N VAL A 199 3.87 -0.83 5.57
CA VAL A 199 2.52 -1.26 5.95
C VAL A 199 1.45 -0.50 5.16
N LEU A 200 1.55 0.83 5.08
CA LEU A 200 0.59 1.64 4.33
C LEU A 200 0.60 1.33 2.83
N CYS A 201 1.77 1.10 2.24
CA CYS A 201 1.89 0.73 0.84
C CYS A 201 1.24 -0.62 0.57
N HIS A 202 1.55 -1.65 1.38
CA HIS A 202 0.97 -2.99 1.26
C HIS A 202 -0.55 -2.99 1.37
N LEU A 203 -1.09 -2.34 2.41
CA LEU A 203 -2.53 -2.25 2.60
C LEU A 203 -3.24 -1.61 1.40
N ARG A 204 -2.65 -0.56 0.81
CA ARG A 204 -3.26 0.14 -0.33
C ARG A 204 -3.11 -0.61 -1.64
N SER A 205 -1.93 -1.14 -1.95
CA SER A 205 -1.65 -1.74 -3.25
C SER A 205 -2.16 -3.18 -3.36
N VAL A 206 -2.08 -3.96 -2.29
CA VAL A 206 -2.48 -5.37 -2.28
C VAL A 206 -3.95 -5.52 -1.90
N HIS A 207 -4.41 -4.79 -0.88
CA HIS A 207 -5.75 -4.99 -0.33
C HIS A 207 -6.74 -3.85 -0.59
N CYS A 208 -6.37 -2.80 -1.33
CA CYS A 208 -7.21 -1.62 -1.51
C CYS A 208 -7.79 -1.10 -0.16
N PHE A 209 -6.99 -1.14 0.91
CA PHE A 209 -7.40 -0.77 2.26
C PHE A 209 -6.73 0.54 2.70
N CYS A 210 -7.52 1.47 3.25
CA CYS A 210 -7.00 2.70 3.86
C CYS A 210 -7.04 2.60 5.37
N GLN A 211 -5.88 2.40 6.01
CA GLN A 211 -5.79 2.35 7.47
C GLN A 211 -6.23 3.65 8.16
N LEU A 212 -5.86 4.80 7.59
CA LEU A 212 -6.18 6.12 8.17
C LEU A 212 -7.68 6.42 8.18
N ARG A 213 -8.45 5.74 7.33
CA ARG A 213 -9.92 5.79 7.30
C ARG A 213 -10.57 4.49 7.77
N ASN A 214 -9.75 3.51 8.15
CA ASN A 214 -10.15 2.19 8.59
C ASN A 214 -11.20 1.53 7.70
N ARG A 215 -10.94 1.48 6.38
CA ARG A 215 -11.94 1.03 5.39
C ARG A 215 -11.30 0.29 4.22
N HIS A 216 -11.95 -0.81 3.83
CA HIS A 216 -11.68 -1.55 2.60
C HIS A 216 -12.45 -0.93 1.41
N PHE A 217 -11.83 -0.92 0.23
CA PHE A 217 -12.42 -0.45 -1.02
C PHE A 217 -12.38 -1.56 -2.07
N HIS A 218 -13.32 -1.55 -3.01
CA HIS A 218 -13.36 -2.60 -4.04
C HIS A 218 -12.28 -2.40 -5.10
N HIS A 219 -11.91 -1.14 -5.36
CA HIS A 219 -10.96 -0.78 -6.40
C HIS A 219 -9.97 0.30 -5.95
N SER A 220 -8.77 0.29 -6.53
CA SER A 220 -7.72 1.27 -6.24
C SER A 220 -8.16 2.71 -6.56
N VAL A 221 -9.00 2.89 -7.59
CA VAL A 221 -9.56 4.20 -7.98
C VAL A 221 -10.49 4.75 -6.89
N GLU A 222 -11.36 3.91 -6.31
CA GLU A 222 -12.24 4.31 -5.21
C GLU A 222 -11.43 4.72 -3.97
N LEU A 223 -10.39 3.94 -3.65
CA LEU A 223 -9.49 4.25 -2.55
C LEU A 223 -8.75 5.57 -2.77
N LEU A 224 -8.36 5.90 -4.01
CA LEU A 224 -7.73 7.18 -4.34
C LEU A 224 -8.71 8.35 -4.22
N ALA A 225 -9.94 8.18 -4.68
CA ALA A 225 -10.98 9.20 -4.56
C ALA A 225 -11.37 9.44 -3.08
N ALA A 226 -11.47 8.38 -2.30
CA ALA A 226 -11.83 8.46 -0.88
C ALA A 226 -10.66 8.89 0.01
N SER A 227 -9.41 8.62 -0.38
CA SER A 227 -8.21 8.96 0.38
C SER A 227 -7.16 9.61 -0.54
N PRO A 228 -7.43 10.83 -1.05
CA PRO A 228 -6.53 11.52 -1.95
C PRO A 228 -5.24 11.92 -1.24
N LEU A 229 -4.15 12.06 -2.01
CA LEU A 229 -2.84 12.43 -1.46
C LEU A 229 -2.86 13.80 -0.76
N ALA A 230 -3.70 14.73 -1.23
CA ALA A 230 -3.86 16.06 -0.64
C ALA A 230 -4.36 16.03 0.82
N ASP A 231 -5.15 15.01 1.20
CA ASP A 231 -5.69 14.88 2.55
C ASP A 231 -4.72 14.17 3.51
N MET A 232 -3.64 13.59 2.98
CA MET A 232 -2.80 12.66 3.72
C MET A 232 -2.10 13.30 4.91
N GLU A 233 -1.66 14.56 4.78
CA GLU A 233 -1.00 15.28 5.87
C GLU A 233 -1.95 15.47 7.06
N GLY A 234 -3.19 15.90 6.80
CA GLY A 234 -4.21 16.06 7.84
C GLY A 234 -4.58 14.74 8.51
N LEU A 235 -4.73 13.66 7.72
CA LEU A 235 -5.06 12.33 8.25
C LEU A 235 -3.93 11.76 9.13
N LEU A 236 -2.68 11.86 8.68
CA LEU A 236 -1.52 11.39 9.46
C LEU A 236 -1.29 12.24 10.71
N ALA A 237 -1.44 13.57 10.60
CA ALA A 237 -1.35 14.46 11.76
C ALA A 237 -2.42 14.13 12.81
N LYS A 238 -3.67 13.87 12.38
CA LYS A 238 -4.75 13.44 13.27
C LYS A 238 -4.50 12.05 13.89
N ALA A 239 -3.91 11.13 13.13
CA ALA A 239 -3.57 9.80 13.63
C ALA A 239 -2.45 9.84 14.68
N LEU A 240 -1.50 10.77 14.53
CA LEU A 240 -0.34 10.97 15.42
C LEU A 240 -0.56 12.04 16.50
N ALA A 241 -1.75 12.60 16.61
CA ALA A 241 -2.10 13.56 17.65
C ALA A 241 -2.34 12.84 19.01
N PRO A 242 -1.81 13.36 20.13
CA PRO A 242 -2.11 12.83 21.46
C PRO A 242 -3.62 12.81 21.76
N GLU A 243 -4.09 11.75 22.41
CA GLU A 243 -5.53 11.54 22.72
C GLU A 243 -6.18 12.68 23.53
N ALA A 244 -5.41 13.54 24.19
CA ALA A 244 -5.94 14.70 24.93
C ALA A 244 -6.75 15.71 24.06
N VAL A 245 -6.68 15.59 22.73
CA VAL A 245 -7.44 16.41 21.77
C VAL A 245 -8.57 15.63 21.09
N ARG A 246 -8.74 14.33 21.39
CA ARG A 246 -9.90 13.59 20.91
C ARG A 246 -11.04 13.82 21.89
N GLU A 247 -12.12 14.45 21.41
CA GLU A 247 -13.40 14.35 22.08
C GLU A 247 -13.65 12.87 22.40
N PRO A 248 -14.15 12.55 23.61
CA PRO A 248 -14.29 11.17 24.04
C PRO A 248 -15.14 10.42 23.00
N GLU A 249 -14.49 9.58 22.20
CA GLU A 249 -15.19 8.59 21.40
C GLU A 249 -16.04 7.77 22.39
N PRO A 250 -17.33 7.53 22.11
CA PRO A 250 -18.18 6.77 23.00
C PRO A 250 -17.52 5.42 23.23
N MET A 251 -16.99 5.21 24.45
CA MET A 251 -16.33 3.97 24.82
C MET A 251 -17.36 2.84 24.79
N LEU A 252 -17.44 2.14 23.67
CA LEU A 252 -18.08 0.84 23.61
C LEU A 252 -17.36 -0.07 24.59
N HIS A 253 -18.03 -0.34 25.72
CA HIS A 253 -17.66 -1.40 26.63
C HIS A 253 -17.70 -2.71 25.86
N VAL A 254 -16.53 -3.16 25.37
CA VAL A 254 -16.33 -4.54 24.93
C VAL A 254 -16.42 -5.39 26.19
N LYS A 255 -17.65 -5.78 26.51
CA LYS A 255 -17.95 -6.72 27.58
C LYS A 255 -17.25 -8.01 27.18
N ARG A 256 -16.17 -8.34 27.89
CA ARG A 256 -15.40 -9.56 27.73
C ARG A 256 -16.31 -10.75 28.07
N MET A 257 -17.12 -11.19 27.11
CA MET A 257 -17.77 -12.49 27.15
C MET A 257 -16.72 -13.51 26.73
N ALA A 258 -15.81 -13.78 27.66
CA ALA A 258 -15.08 -15.03 27.63
C ALA A 258 -16.11 -16.16 27.76
N ASP A 259 -15.91 -17.19 26.95
CA ASP A 259 -16.64 -18.46 26.94
C ASP A 259 -17.98 -18.42 26.17
N GLU A 260 -17.91 -18.45 24.83
CA GLU A 260 -18.73 -19.33 23.96
C GLU A 260 -18.67 -18.88 22.48
N ALA A 261 -17.61 -19.25 21.78
CA ALA A 261 -17.52 -19.56 20.34
C ALA A 261 -16.05 -19.52 19.94
N GLY A 262 -15.56 -20.53 19.21
CA GLY A 262 -14.17 -20.60 18.74
C GLY A 262 -13.83 -19.60 17.63
N LEU A 263 -14.20 -18.33 17.81
CA LEU A 263 -13.84 -17.24 16.91
C LEU A 263 -12.35 -16.93 17.06
N ASP A 264 -11.66 -16.74 15.93
CA ASP A 264 -10.26 -16.32 15.92
C ASP A 264 -10.19 -14.95 16.65
N PRO A 265 -9.30 -14.76 17.65
CA PRO A 265 -9.08 -13.46 18.28
C PRO A 265 -8.83 -12.30 17.29
N LEU A 266 -8.38 -12.61 16.07
CA LEU A 266 -8.25 -11.64 14.99
C LEU A 266 -9.61 -11.19 14.43
N ASP A 267 -10.57 -12.11 14.31
CA ASP A 267 -11.93 -11.80 13.84
C ASP A 267 -12.67 -10.91 14.84
N GLU A 268 -12.51 -11.16 16.15
CA GLU A 268 -13.05 -10.29 17.20
C GLU A 268 -12.48 -8.87 17.12
N TYR A 269 -11.18 -8.76 16.88
CA TYR A 269 -10.52 -7.47 16.69
C TYR A 269 -11.03 -6.73 15.45
N MET A 270 -11.22 -7.43 14.33
CA MET A 270 -11.77 -6.84 13.10
C MET A 270 -13.23 -6.43 13.25
N ALA A 271 -14.04 -7.22 13.97
CA ALA A 271 -15.41 -6.84 14.30
C ALA A 271 -15.45 -5.55 15.14
N ALA A 272 -14.55 -5.41 16.12
CA ALA A 272 -14.45 -4.19 16.92
C ALA A 272 -14.04 -2.96 16.08
N ILE A 273 -13.10 -3.16 15.15
CA ILE A 273 -12.66 -2.16 14.17
C ILE A 273 -13.81 -1.72 13.26
N ASP A 274 -14.58 -2.65 12.73
CA ASP A 274 -15.73 -2.37 11.85
C ASP A 274 -16.84 -1.61 12.57
N ILE A 275 -17.10 -1.96 13.84
CA ILE A 275 -18.06 -1.24 14.67
C ILE A 275 -17.61 0.20 14.87
N ALA A 276 -16.35 0.42 15.30
CA ALA A 276 -15.80 1.76 15.49
C ALA A 276 -15.84 2.60 14.19
N ALA A 277 -15.56 1.99 13.04
CA ALA A 277 -15.65 2.66 11.75
C ALA A 277 -17.09 3.10 11.40
N LYS A 278 -18.07 2.22 11.63
CA LYS A 278 -19.49 2.54 11.39
C LYS A 278 -19.99 3.65 12.29
N GLU A 279 -19.62 3.64 13.57
CA GLU A 279 -19.99 4.69 14.52
C GLU A 279 -19.38 6.05 14.14
N ALA A 280 -18.13 6.08 13.71
CA ALA A 280 -17.48 7.30 13.24
C ALA A 280 -18.17 7.90 11.99
N ILE A 281 -18.66 7.05 11.08
CA ILE A 281 -19.44 7.49 9.91
C ILE A 281 -20.78 8.08 10.35
N CYS A 282 -21.51 7.40 11.24
CA CYS A 282 -22.79 7.89 11.76
C CYS A 282 -22.65 9.22 12.51
N ALA A 283 -21.54 9.43 13.22
CA ALA A 283 -21.25 10.67 13.93
C ALA A 283 -20.86 11.83 13.00
N ALA A 284 -20.30 11.55 11.82
CA ALA A 284 -19.88 12.57 10.86
C ALA A 284 -20.99 13.05 9.92
N VAL A 285 -22.17 12.42 9.92
CA VAL A 285 -23.34 12.90 9.17
C VAL A 285 -23.97 14.09 9.91
N PRO A 286 -23.98 15.30 9.33
CA PRO A 286 -24.63 16.45 9.97
C PRO A 286 -26.13 16.19 10.11
N GLN A 287 -26.65 16.18 11.35
CA GLN A 287 -28.09 16.08 11.63
C GLN A 287 -28.90 17.33 11.26
N ASN A 288 -28.31 18.28 10.52
CA ASN A 288 -29.00 19.49 10.10
C ASN A 288 -29.58 19.31 8.69
N LEU A 289 -30.62 18.48 8.57
CA LEU A 289 -31.61 18.63 7.52
C LEU A 289 -32.77 19.45 8.08
N PRO A 290 -33.11 20.62 7.49
CA PRO A 290 -34.29 21.37 7.89
C PRO A 290 -35.54 20.54 7.60
N ASP A 291 -36.39 20.47 8.62
CA ASP A 291 -37.66 19.77 8.64
C ASP A 291 -38.63 20.41 7.63
N THR A 292 -38.55 19.98 6.37
CA THR A 292 -39.54 20.34 5.35
C THR A 292 -40.36 19.13 4.96
N GLY A 293 -41.54 19.06 5.57
CA GLY A 293 -42.77 18.83 4.83
C GLY A 293 -43.12 17.39 4.51
N LYS A 294 -44.07 16.88 5.29
CA LYS A 294 -44.99 15.79 4.95
C LYS A 294 -45.32 15.72 3.44
N ALA A 295 -45.00 14.59 2.82
CA ALA A 295 -45.81 14.04 1.74
C ALA A 295 -45.62 12.52 1.70
N GLU A 296 -46.74 11.82 1.86
CA GLU A 296 -46.90 10.38 1.75
C GLU A 296 -46.45 9.88 0.36
N THR A 297 -45.74 8.75 0.30
CA THR A 297 -46.08 7.74 -0.70
C THR A 297 -45.69 6.33 -0.24
N ARG A 298 -46.71 5.46 -0.27
CA ARG A 298 -46.70 4.00 -0.10
C ARG A 298 -45.87 3.30 -1.21
N LEU A 299 -45.54 2.03 -0.95
CA LEU A 299 -44.97 0.95 -1.81
C LEU A 299 -43.55 0.59 -1.36
N CYS A 300 -43.16 -0.64 -1.00
CA CYS A 300 -43.74 -1.97 -1.10
C CYS A 300 -43.25 -2.80 0.10
N GLN A 301 -44.16 -3.54 0.74
CA GLN A 301 -43.81 -4.81 1.37
C GLN A 301 -44.03 -5.88 0.31
N GLU A 302 -43.00 -6.64 -0.03
CA GLU A 302 -43.18 -8.04 -0.37
C GLU A 302 -41.91 -8.82 -0.03
N ALA A 303 -42.13 -9.88 0.73
CA ALA A 303 -41.13 -10.82 1.18
C ALA A 303 -40.79 -11.79 0.04
N SER A 304 -39.56 -12.30 0.02
CA SER A 304 -39.31 -13.68 -0.39
C SER A 304 -38.03 -14.19 0.27
N LYS A 305 -38.25 -15.10 1.21
CA LYS A 305 -37.26 -16.09 1.64
C LYS A 305 -37.13 -17.10 0.50
N GLU A 306 -35.94 -17.26 -0.06
CA GLU A 306 -35.64 -18.44 -0.85
C GLU A 306 -34.31 -19.04 -0.41
N THR A 307 -34.45 -20.21 0.21
CA THR A 307 -33.42 -21.17 0.52
C THR A 307 -33.00 -21.83 -0.80
N GLN A 308 -31.75 -21.66 -1.21
CA GLN A 308 -31.15 -22.53 -2.23
C GLN A 308 -29.94 -23.25 -1.65
N SER A 309 -30.14 -24.54 -1.41
CA SER A 309 -29.07 -25.53 -1.31
C SER A 309 -28.36 -25.62 -2.65
N PHE A 310 -27.02 -25.58 -2.65
CA PHE A 310 -26.26 -26.00 -3.82
C PHE A 310 -25.32 -27.14 -3.47
N ALA A 311 -25.38 -28.13 -4.35
CA ALA A 311 -24.72 -29.41 -4.32
C ALA A 311 -23.19 -29.28 -4.49
N GLU A 312 -22.52 -30.29 -3.94
CA GLU A 312 -21.11 -30.64 -4.14
C GLU A 312 -20.72 -30.68 -5.63
N ARG A 313 -19.57 -30.09 -5.96
CA ARG A 313 -18.77 -30.41 -7.15
C ARG A 313 -17.27 -30.27 -6.87
N PRO A 314 -16.41 -30.98 -7.63
CA PRO A 314 -15.20 -31.60 -7.14
C PRO A 314 -13.95 -30.73 -7.28
N ASN A 315 -12.95 -31.07 -6.46
CA ASN A 315 -11.60 -30.54 -6.48
C ASN A 315 -10.90 -30.72 -7.84
N GLY A 316 -10.40 -29.61 -8.38
CA GLY A 316 -9.45 -29.52 -9.50
C GLY A 316 -8.65 -28.21 -9.41
N PRO A 317 -7.40 -28.15 -9.91
CA PRO A 317 -6.43 -27.12 -9.54
C PRO A 317 -6.71 -25.75 -10.18
N SER A 318 -6.44 -24.69 -9.41
CA SER A 318 -6.64 -23.27 -9.74
C SER A 318 -5.99 -22.82 -11.05
N GLU A 319 -6.82 -22.41 -12.01
CA GLU A 319 -6.46 -21.51 -13.11
C GLU A 319 -6.76 -20.06 -12.70
N THR A 320 -5.76 -19.34 -12.18
CA THR A 320 -5.81 -17.89 -12.03
C THR A 320 -5.14 -17.23 -13.23
N LEU A 321 -5.80 -17.20 -14.40
CA LEU A 321 -5.34 -16.44 -15.57
C LEU A 321 -6.46 -15.97 -16.52
N HIS A 322 -7.71 -15.86 -16.06
CA HIS A 322 -8.82 -15.35 -16.87
C HIS A 322 -9.67 -14.27 -16.16
N ARG A 323 -9.05 -13.14 -15.81
CA ARG A 323 -9.77 -11.89 -15.46
C ARG A 323 -9.36 -10.66 -16.29
N THR A 324 -8.58 -10.85 -17.36
CA THR A 324 -7.99 -9.76 -18.15
C THR A 324 -8.81 -9.30 -19.35
N ALA A 325 -9.95 -9.93 -19.68
CA ALA A 325 -10.73 -9.55 -20.86
C ALA A 325 -11.86 -8.54 -20.57
N GLU A 326 -12.37 -8.46 -19.34
CA GLU A 326 -13.54 -7.60 -19.04
C GLU A 326 -13.18 -6.16 -18.63
N ALA A 327 -11.96 -5.91 -18.14
CA ALA A 327 -11.54 -4.57 -17.73
C ALA A 327 -11.17 -3.66 -18.93
N ALA A 328 -10.54 -4.22 -19.97
CA ALA A 328 -10.16 -3.47 -21.16
C ALA A 328 -11.38 -2.95 -21.96
N GLY A 329 -12.49 -3.71 -21.97
CA GLY A 329 -13.72 -3.33 -22.66
C GLY A 329 -14.59 -2.30 -21.92
N ALA A 330 -14.27 -1.97 -20.66
CA ALA A 330 -14.99 -0.94 -19.90
C ALA A 330 -14.38 0.45 -20.13
N GLU A 331 -13.05 0.55 -20.28
CA GLU A 331 -12.36 1.82 -20.52
C GLU A 331 -12.59 2.35 -21.94
N GLU A 332 -12.69 1.47 -22.95
CA GLU A 332 -13.01 1.87 -24.34
C GLU A 332 -14.41 2.47 -24.46
N ARG A 333 -15.40 1.96 -23.72
CA ARG A 333 -16.79 2.47 -23.73
C ARG A 333 -16.96 3.82 -23.02
N VAL A 334 -16.11 4.13 -22.04
CA VAL A 334 -16.10 5.43 -21.35
C VAL A 334 -15.44 6.51 -22.23
N ALA A 335 -14.37 6.17 -22.95
CA ALA A 335 -13.73 7.08 -23.90
C ALA A 335 -14.65 7.42 -25.09
N GLU A 336 -15.39 6.43 -25.61
CA GLU A 336 -16.32 6.65 -26.73
C GLU A 336 -17.56 7.47 -26.32
N SER A 337 -18.02 7.33 -25.08
CA SER A 337 -19.14 8.13 -24.53
C SER A 337 -18.76 9.59 -24.26
N ALA A 338 -17.51 9.84 -23.84
CA ALA A 338 -16.99 11.20 -23.64
C ALA A 338 -16.80 11.95 -24.97
N GLY A 339 -16.44 11.24 -26.05
CA GLY A 339 -16.30 11.82 -27.39
C GLY A 339 -17.64 12.29 -27.98
N LYS A 340 -18.73 11.55 -27.78
CA LYS A 340 -20.07 11.94 -28.26
C LYS A 340 -20.65 13.15 -27.54
N ALA A 341 -20.45 13.27 -26.23
CA ALA A 341 -20.94 14.41 -25.45
C ALA A 341 -20.23 15.74 -25.81
N ALA A 342 -18.99 15.68 -26.30
CA ALA A 342 -18.26 16.85 -26.77
C ALA A 342 -18.72 17.30 -28.18
N ALA A 343 -19.11 16.36 -29.04
CA ALA A 343 -19.62 16.67 -30.38
C ALA A 343 -21.03 17.30 -30.36
N GLU A 344 -21.93 16.83 -29.50
CA GLU A 344 -23.29 17.41 -29.37
C GLU A 344 -23.29 18.84 -28.81
N LYS A 345 -22.28 19.22 -28.02
CA LYS A 345 -22.14 20.62 -27.54
C LYS A 345 -21.58 21.58 -28.59
N ALA A 346 -20.89 21.07 -29.62
CA ALA A 346 -20.37 21.91 -30.70
C ALA A 346 -21.45 22.25 -31.74
N ASP A 347 -22.44 21.38 -31.92
CA ASP A 347 -23.51 21.56 -32.91
C ASP A 347 -24.71 22.39 -32.39
N ALA A 348 -24.88 22.47 -31.07
CA ALA A 348 -25.92 23.30 -30.43
C ALA A 348 -25.55 24.79 -30.28
N GLY A 349 -24.38 25.20 -30.79
CA GLY A 349 -23.85 26.56 -30.70
C GLY A 349 -23.65 27.29 -32.02
N ALA A 350 -24.16 26.73 -33.14
CA ALA A 350 -24.09 27.33 -34.47
C ALA A 350 -25.43 27.96 -34.89
#